data_AF-A0A938TN06-F1
#
_entry.id   AF-A0A938TN06-F1
#
_cell.length_a   1.000
_cell.length_b   1.000
_cell.length_c   1.000
_cell.angle_alpha   90.00
_cell.angle_beta   90.00
_cell.angle_gamma   90.00
#
_symmetry.space_group_name_H-M   'P 1'
#
loop_
_entity.id
_entity.type
_entity.pdbx_description
1 polymer ?
#
loop_
_entity_poly.entity_id
_entity_poly.type
_entity_poly.pdbx_seq_one_letter_code
_entity_poly.pdbx_strand_id
1 'polypeptide(L)'
;MKRTSLFFVACLQASSSAYAVTQLWFTDQPADRRLLKDLHNSHGGLVSIENDVYVKQLWLQQGAGLHDSGLQQAQGGKFHLLDAGGNLMEPVLEPEGMRFKMPDEGFYNAYYTEQVLANQVLNIATAKAEVLKHNCRLGHNYDRALVNPHQWDAAPLDIIRLRLPEEDFHTRIQSGNTLKFRVLHLGKPASGATVKLETEKGWSKTTRTDEQGMARFQIIQDSFATDETAESGSGKPDADSVKQQRPPKSWGNKQAENQEHNADHGSQQREGRGGEHQRHNNDRFLVSATFSSPDVGELDGKPYRQVDYSVAMTGRYTVNIQAAKGTSEALMFSSAGFLTLGVSAALYRRRRIKPFKEISFDEH
;
A
#
# COMPACT_ATOMS: atom_id res chain seq x y z
N MET A 1 -29.35 44.13 58.12
CA MET A 1 -29.44 43.68 56.71
C MET A 1 -28.08 43.14 56.29
N LYS A 2 -27.91 41.81 56.16
CA LYS A 2 -26.68 41.16 55.69
C LYS A 2 -26.90 40.77 54.23
N ARG A 3 -26.11 41.34 53.31
CA ARG A 3 -26.14 40.99 51.88
C ARG A 3 -25.08 39.92 51.62
N THR A 4 -25.54 38.72 51.32
CA THR A 4 -24.70 37.57 50.92
C THR A 4 -24.44 37.68 49.43
N SER A 5 -23.22 38.02 49.03
CA SER A 5 -22.82 38.03 47.61
C SER A 5 -22.54 36.61 47.14
N LEU A 6 -23.39 36.10 46.25
CA LEU A 6 -23.17 34.85 45.51
C LEU A 6 -22.11 35.11 44.45
N PHE A 7 -20.90 34.56 44.62
CA PHE A 7 -19.90 34.51 43.56
C PHE A 7 -20.24 33.34 42.62
N PHE A 8 -20.76 33.66 41.44
CA PHE A 8 -20.89 32.71 40.34
C PHE A 8 -19.51 32.50 39.72
N VAL A 9 -18.85 31.39 40.05
CA VAL A 9 -17.65 30.95 39.34
C VAL A 9 -18.09 30.33 38.01
N ALA A 10 -18.07 31.14 36.96
CA ALA A 10 -18.21 30.65 35.60
C ALA A 10 -16.94 29.86 35.24
N CYS A 11 -16.99 28.54 35.41
CA CYS A 11 -15.98 27.64 34.84
C CYS A 11 -16.07 27.71 33.31
N LEU A 12 -15.23 28.56 32.70
CA LEU A 12 -14.90 28.44 31.28
C LEU A 12 -14.24 27.08 31.08
N GLN A 13 -15.00 26.10 30.60
CA GLN A 13 -14.42 24.91 29.99
C GLN A 13 -13.79 25.35 28.68
N ALA A 14 -12.50 25.72 28.75
CA ALA A 14 -11.67 25.79 27.55
C ALA A 14 -11.56 24.36 27.01
N SER A 15 -12.43 24.04 26.05
CA SER A 15 -12.32 22.82 25.25
C SER A 15 -10.94 22.83 24.62
N SER A 16 -10.02 22.10 25.24
CA SER A 16 -8.69 21.87 24.70
C SER A 16 -8.90 20.98 23.50
N SER A 17 -9.11 21.59 22.33
CA SER A 17 -9.06 20.87 21.07
C SER A 17 -7.68 20.25 21.00
N ALA A 18 -7.58 18.97 21.33
CA ALA A 18 -6.38 18.21 21.13
C ALA A 18 -6.08 18.33 19.63
N TYR A 19 -5.00 19.03 19.30
CA TYR A 19 -4.50 19.03 17.93
C TYR A 19 -4.18 17.58 17.62
N ALA A 20 -5.05 16.93 16.85
CA ALA A 20 -4.76 15.62 16.32
C ALA A 20 -3.53 15.79 15.44
N VAL A 21 -2.43 15.15 15.83
CA VAL A 21 -1.22 15.10 15.01
C VAL A 21 -1.63 14.41 13.71
N THR A 22 -1.83 15.21 12.67
CA THR A 22 -2.13 14.72 11.33
C THR A 22 -0.89 14.04 10.78
N GLN A 23 -1.07 12.85 10.20
CA GLN A 23 0.06 12.09 9.67
C GLN A 23 0.48 12.69 8.33
N LEU A 24 1.77 12.65 8.05
CA LEU A 24 2.36 13.12 6.80
C LEU A 24 3.11 11.97 6.12
N TRP A 25 2.88 11.74 4.84
CA TRP A 25 3.55 10.69 4.06
C TRP A 25 3.73 11.10 2.61
N PHE A 26 4.57 10.34 1.89
CA PHE A 26 4.70 10.47 0.44
C PHE A 26 3.72 9.59 -0.31
N THR A 27 3.20 10.11 -1.42
CA THR A 27 2.45 9.38 -2.43
C THR A 27 3.16 9.47 -3.79
N ASP A 28 3.00 8.44 -4.61
CA ASP A 28 3.39 8.47 -6.03
C ASP A 28 2.21 8.73 -6.97
N GLN A 29 1.04 9.06 -6.41
CA GLN A 29 -0.14 9.45 -7.17
C GLN A 29 -0.08 10.95 -7.47
N PRO A 30 -0.09 11.35 -8.76
CA PRO A 30 0.00 12.76 -9.12
C PRO A 30 -1.25 13.54 -8.71
N ALA A 31 -1.05 14.82 -8.42
CA ALA A 31 -2.14 15.77 -8.13
C ALA A 31 -3.09 15.94 -9.30
N ASP A 32 -2.54 16.07 -10.51
CA ASP A 32 -3.29 16.18 -11.75
C ASP A 32 -3.23 14.86 -12.53
N ARG A 33 -4.40 14.28 -12.79
CA ARG A 33 -4.54 13.08 -13.64
C ARG A 33 -4.00 13.29 -15.05
N ARG A 34 -3.88 14.52 -15.55
CA ARG A 34 -3.28 14.81 -16.85
C ARG A 34 -1.81 14.37 -16.93
N LEU A 35 -1.08 14.45 -15.81
CA LEU A 35 0.32 14.02 -15.71
C LEU A 35 0.47 12.50 -15.94
N LEU A 36 -0.58 11.71 -15.72
CA LEU A 36 -0.53 10.26 -15.98
C LEU A 36 -0.22 9.90 -17.43
N LYS A 37 -0.43 10.82 -18.38
CA LYS A 37 -0.09 10.60 -19.80
C LYS A 37 1.42 10.54 -20.06
N ASP A 38 2.19 11.23 -19.23
CA ASP A 38 3.65 11.34 -19.36
C ASP A 38 4.39 10.39 -18.40
N LEU A 39 3.63 9.59 -17.63
CA LEU A 39 4.15 8.66 -16.64
C LEU A 39 3.99 7.21 -17.11
N HIS A 40 4.99 6.40 -16.80
CA HIS A 40 5.06 4.98 -17.06
C HIS A 40 4.98 4.21 -15.75
N ASN A 41 4.31 3.05 -15.78
CA ASN A 41 4.36 2.10 -14.66
C ASN A 41 5.70 1.35 -14.68
N SER A 42 6.42 1.41 -13.56
CA SER A 42 7.62 0.61 -13.29
C SER A 42 7.44 -0.23 -12.02
N HIS A 43 8.44 -1.04 -11.66
CA HIS A 43 8.42 -1.83 -10.42
C HIS A 43 8.18 -0.96 -9.17
N GLY A 44 8.79 0.22 -9.08
CA GLY A 44 8.60 1.19 -7.99
C GLY A 44 7.45 2.17 -8.20
N GLY A 45 6.48 1.85 -9.06
CA GLY A 45 5.34 2.71 -9.35
C GLY A 45 5.55 3.67 -10.52
N LEU A 46 4.85 4.81 -10.50
CA LEU A 46 4.85 5.77 -11.61
C LEU A 46 6.20 6.50 -11.72
N VAL A 47 6.74 6.58 -12.94
CA VAL A 47 8.00 7.26 -13.27
C VAL A 47 7.89 7.97 -14.62
N SER A 48 8.65 9.03 -14.84
CA SER A 48 8.94 9.55 -16.19
C SER A 48 10.32 9.09 -16.64
N ILE A 49 10.63 9.19 -17.93
CA ILE A 49 11.95 8.85 -18.48
C ILE A 49 12.54 10.11 -19.10
N GLU A 50 13.72 10.52 -18.63
CA GLU A 50 14.47 11.65 -19.15
C GLU A 50 15.88 11.21 -19.50
N ASN A 51 16.30 11.35 -20.76
CA ASN A 51 17.62 10.93 -21.24
C ASN A 51 17.97 9.49 -20.80
N ASP A 52 17.04 8.56 -21.01
CA ASP A 52 17.11 7.15 -20.63
C ASP A 52 17.22 6.85 -19.11
N VAL A 53 17.06 7.87 -18.26
CA VAL A 53 17.08 7.72 -16.80
C VAL A 53 15.65 7.81 -16.25
N TYR A 54 15.31 6.93 -15.30
CA TYR A 54 14.00 7.00 -14.65
C TYR A 54 13.99 8.19 -13.68
N VAL A 55 12.90 8.95 -13.72
CA VAL A 55 12.70 10.10 -12.85
C VAL A 55 11.45 9.87 -12.02
N LYS A 56 11.62 9.84 -10.70
CA LYS A 56 10.53 9.71 -9.74
C LYS A 56 10.08 11.09 -9.32
N GLN A 57 8.77 11.23 -9.17
CA GLN A 57 8.14 12.36 -8.50
C GLN A 57 7.30 11.81 -7.35
N LEU A 58 7.44 12.43 -6.19
CA LEU A 58 6.70 12.11 -4.98
C LEU A 58 6.01 13.38 -4.49
N TRP A 59 4.76 13.24 -4.05
CA TRP A 59 3.98 14.32 -3.47
C TRP A 59 3.73 14.08 -1.99
N LEU A 60 3.63 15.14 -1.21
CA LEU A 60 3.26 15.06 0.20
C LEU A 60 1.74 14.94 0.34
N GLN A 61 1.31 14.04 1.20
CA GLN A 61 -0.07 13.89 1.65
C GLN A 61 -0.14 14.07 3.16
N GLN A 62 -1.24 14.67 3.61
CA GLN A 62 -1.56 14.81 5.03
C GLN A 62 -2.99 14.35 5.30
N GLY A 63 -3.21 13.65 6.40
CA GLY A 63 -4.52 13.14 6.75
C GLY A 63 -4.56 12.25 7.99
N ALA A 64 -5.76 11.77 8.33
CA ALA A 64 -5.97 10.80 9.41
C ALA A 64 -5.68 9.35 8.98
N GLY A 65 -5.68 9.10 7.67
CA GLY A 65 -5.47 7.79 7.05
C GLY A 65 -5.49 7.89 5.53
N LEU A 66 -5.45 6.75 4.82
CA LEU A 66 -5.36 6.74 3.36
C LEU A 66 -6.60 7.34 2.66
N HIS A 67 -7.78 7.17 3.25
CA HIS A 67 -9.08 7.63 2.71
C HIS A 67 -9.39 9.09 3.03
N ASP A 68 -8.87 9.56 4.15
CA ASP A 68 -9.13 10.89 4.68
C ASP A 68 -7.84 11.70 4.64
N SER A 69 -7.39 11.95 3.40
CA SER A 69 -6.14 12.64 3.12
C SER A 69 -6.26 13.59 1.93
N GLY A 70 -5.45 14.64 1.98
CA GLY A 70 -5.28 15.60 0.91
C GLY A 70 -3.81 15.78 0.57
N LEU A 71 -3.54 16.30 -0.62
CA LEU A 71 -2.20 16.78 -0.94
C LEU A 71 -1.85 17.99 -0.10
N GLN A 72 -0.60 18.07 0.30
CA GLN A 72 -0.09 19.09 1.21
C GLN A 72 1.16 19.74 0.60
N GLN A 73 1.26 21.07 0.70
CA GLN A 73 2.49 21.78 0.37
C GLN A 73 3.49 21.67 1.53
N ALA A 74 4.78 21.68 1.21
CA ALA A 74 5.83 21.71 2.23
C ALA A 74 5.75 23.00 3.07
N GLN A 75 5.69 22.87 4.40
CA GLN A 75 5.58 23.99 5.33
C GLN A 75 6.93 24.30 6.01
N GLY A 76 7.98 24.50 5.20
CA GLY A 76 9.32 24.82 5.72
C GLY A 76 10.09 23.64 6.29
N GLY A 77 9.64 22.41 6.05
CA GLY A 77 10.40 21.19 6.35
C GLY A 77 11.61 21.00 5.42
N LYS A 78 12.40 19.95 5.71
CA LYS A 78 13.61 19.60 4.96
C LYS A 78 13.42 18.28 4.23
N PHE A 79 13.88 18.24 2.99
CA PHE A 79 13.88 17.04 2.16
C PHE A 79 15.26 16.38 2.19
N HIS A 80 15.28 15.06 2.26
CA HIS A 80 16.48 14.25 2.17
C HIS A 80 16.23 13.05 1.25
N LEU A 81 17.22 12.67 0.47
CA LEU A 81 17.17 11.50 -0.41
C LEU A 81 18.40 10.65 -0.15
N LEU A 82 18.22 9.35 0.03
CA LEU A 82 19.28 8.36 -0.08
C LEU A 82 19.19 7.68 -1.45
N ASP A 83 20.33 7.58 -2.14
CA ASP A 83 20.45 6.81 -3.37
C ASP A 83 20.41 5.29 -3.11
N ALA A 84 20.48 4.48 -4.18
CA ALA A 84 20.51 3.02 -4.09
C ALA A 84 21.77 2.46 -3.39
N GLY A 85 22.82 3.27 -3.21
CA GLY A 85 24.00 2.93 -2.41
C GLY A 85 23.88 3.38 -0.95
N GLY A 86 22.82 4.12 -0.59
CA GLY A 86 22.64 4.72 0.73
C GLY A 86 23.35 6.06 0.92
N ASN A 87 23.85 6.70 -0.14
CA ASN A 87 24.47 8.03 -0.04
C ASN A 87 23.41 9.13 -0.10
N LEU A 88 23.65 10.21 0.65
CA LEU A 88 22.77 11.36 0.64
C LEU A 88 22.88 12.11 -0.70
N MET A 89 21.73 12.43 -1.28
CA MET A 89 21.58 13.25 -2.49
C MET A 89 20.62 14.41 -2.23
N GLU A 90 20.81 15.49 -2.99
CA GLU A 90 19.84 16.59 -3.03
C GLU A 90 18.79 16.34 -4.13
N PRO A 91 17.51 16.19 -3.79
CA PRO A 91 16.45 16.11 -4.79
C PRO A 91 16.11 17.48 -5.36
N VAL A 92 15.47 17.51 -6.53
CA VAL A 92 14.85 18.73 -7.05
C VAL A 92 13.55 18.96 -6.30
N LEU A 93 13.43 20.12 -5.65
CA LEU A 93 12.26 20.46 -4.84
C LEU A 93 11.16 21.05 -5.70
N GLU A 94 9.94 20.60 -5.45
CA GLU A 94 8.72 21.16 -6.03
C GLU A 94 7.78 21.59 -4.90
N PRO A 95 6.84 22.53 -5.13
CA PRO A 95 5.98 23.05 -4.06
C PRO A 95 5.21 21.96 -3.27
N GLU A 96 4.86 20.87 -3.94
CA GLU A 96 4.05 19.78 -3.40
C GLU A 96 4.87 18.53 -3.05
N GLY A 97 6.20 18.54 -3.23
CA GLY A 97 7.03 17.37 -2.94
C GLY A 97 8.42 17.42 -3.55
N MET A 98 8.86 16.31 -4.14
CA MET A 98 10.21 16.19 -4.69
C MET A 98 10.27 15.39 -5.98
N ARG A 99 11.28 15.70 -6.79
CA ARG A 99 11.62 15.01 -8.03
C ARG A 99 13.08 14.61 -8.02
N PHE A 100 13.39 13.37 -8.42
CA PHE A 100 14.77 12.88 -8.45
C PHE A 100 15.00 11.81 -9.51
N LYS A 101 16.24 11.74 -9.98
CA LYS A 101 16.72 10.75 -10.95
C LYS A 101 17.11 9.46 -10.24
N MET A 102 16.85 8.32 -10.88
CA MET A 102 17.20 6.97 -10.41
C MET A 102 18.05 6.26 -11.46
N PRO A 103 19.35 6.61 -11.57
CA PRO A 103 20.26 5.99 -12.54
C PRO A 103 20.57 4.53 -12.21
N ASP A 104 20.61 4.16 -10.93
CA ASP A 104 21.06 2.86 -10.46
C ASP A 104 19.89 1.96 -10.03
N GLU A 105 20.09 0.64 -10.10
CA GLU A 105 19.11 -0.32 -9.58
C GLU A 105 19.18 -0.41 -8.05
N GLY A 106 18.03 -0.57 -7.40
CA GLY A 106 17.93 -0.70 -5.95
C GLY A 106 16.84 0.18 -5.35
N PHE A 107 16.92 0.40 -4.04
CA PHE A 107 15.95 1.19 -3.29
C PHE A 107 16.49 2.58 -2.97
N TYR A 108 15.75 3.60 -3.42
CA TYR A 108 15.93 4.98 -2.99
C TYR A 108 15.04 5.27 -1.79
N ASN A 109 15.56 5.98 -0.78
CA ASN A 109 14.77 6.36 0.38
C ASN A 109 14.61 7.87 0.43
N ALA A 110 13.36 8.33 0.30
CA ALA A 110 13.00 9.72 0.34
C ALA A 110 12.42 10.08 1.71
N TYR A 111 12.85 11.21 2.25
CA TYR A 111 12.42 11.74 3.54
C TYR A 111 11.99 13.20 3.41
N TYR A 112 10.96 13.59 4.15
CA TYR A 112 10.66 14.99 4.45
C TYR A 112 10.38 15.10 5.94
N THR A 113 11.03 16.06 6.60
CA THR A 113 10.89 16.28 8.04
C THR A 113 10.46 17.71 8.32
N GLU A 114 9.42 17.88 9.13
CA GLU A 114 8.94 19.18 9.60
C GLU A 114 8.82 19.23 11.12
N GLN A 115 8.86 20.45 11.66
CA GLN A 115 8.80 20.71 13.09
C GLN A 115 7.73 21.75 13.39
N VAL A 116 6.83 21.44 14.33
CA VAL A 116 5.73 22.32 14.73
C VAL A 116 5.63 22.35 16.25
N LEU A 117 5.83 23.54 16.84
CA LEU A 117 5.64 23.74 18.27
C LEU A 117 4.19 24.11 18.58
N ALA A 118 3.50 23.28 19.37
CA ALA A 118 2.14 23.53 19.84
C ALA A 118 2.00 23.13 21.32
N ASN A 119 1.40 23.99 22.15
CA ASN A 119 1.11 23.67 23.56
C ASN A 119 2.34 23.18 24.37
N GLN A 120 3.53 23.77 24.15
CA GLN A 120 4.81 23.33 24.75
C GLN A 120 5.25 21.90 24.36
N VAL A 121 4.65 21.32 23.31
CA VAL A 121 5.07 20.06 22.70
C VAL A 121 5.65 20.36 21.32
N LEU A 122 6.89 19.95 21.11
CA LEU A 122 7.53 20.01 19.81
C LEU A 122 7.13 18.78 19.00
N ASN A 123 6.33 18.95 17.96
CA ASN A 123 5.94 17.87 17.06
C ASN A 123 6.94 17.79 15.92
N ILE A 124 7.56 16.63 15.71
CA ILE A 124 8.47 16.36 14.61
C ILE A 124 7.86 15.26 13.73
N ALA A 125 7.40 15.63 12.54
CA ALA A 125 6.77 14.71 11.60
C ALA A 125 7.73 14.35 10.46
N THR A 126 7.78 13.08 10.08
CA THR A 126 8.60 12.57 8.99
C THR A 126 7.76 11.79 7.98
N ALA A 127 7.69 12.26 6.75
CA ALA A 127 7.20 11.47 5.62
C ALA A 127 8.35 10.64 5.06
N LYS A 128 8.14 9.33 4.85
CA LYS A 128 9.12 8.42 4.24
C LYS A 128 8.52 7.69 3.05
N ALA A 129 9.33 7.48 2.01
CA ALA A 129 9.05 6.54 0.93
C ALA A 129 10.27 5.69 0.61
N GLU A 130 10.04 4.40 0.37
CA GLU A 130 11.02 3.50 -0.24
C GLU A 130 10.62 3.31 -1.71
N VAL A 131 11.49 3.69 -2.64
CA VAL A 131 11.21 3.68 -4.09
C VAL A 131 12.15 2.71 -4.78
N LEU A 132 11.59 1.65 -5.37
CA LEU A 132 12.34 0.64 -6.10
C LEU A 132 12.60 1.05 -7.56
N LYS A 133 13.87 1.03 -7.97
CA LYS A 133 14.28 1.05 -9.37
C LYS A 133 14.77 -0.34 -9.78
N HIS A 134 14.09 -0.93 -10.77
CA HIS A 134 14.55 -2.15 -11.44
C HIS A 134 14.20 -2.08 -12.93
N ASN A 135 15.10 -2.58 -13.79
CA ASN A 135 14.93 -2.70 -15.22
C ASN A 135 15.18 -4.15 -15.66
N CYS A 136 14.11 -4.89 -15.96
CA CYS A 136 14.21 -6.30 -16.36
C CYS A 136 15.10 -6.54 -17.59
N ARG A 137 15.38 -5.52 -18.41
CA ARG A 137 16.28 -5.64 -19.57
C ARG A 137 17.74 -5.87 -19.17
N LEU A 138 18.12 -5.49 -17.96
CA LEU A 138 19.47 -5.72 -17.41
C LEU A 138 19.66 -7.16 -16.91
N GLY A 139 18.59 -7.98 -16.96
CA GLY A 139 18.58 -9.38 -16.56
C GLY A 139 18.09 -9.59 -15.13
N HIS A 140 18.07 -10.87 -14.72
CA HIS A 140 17.63 -11.30 -13.39
C HIS A 140 18.79 -11.67 -12.46
N ASN A 141 20.04 -11.49 -12.91
CA ASN A 141 21.25 -11.70 -12.13
C ASN A 141 21.68 -10.37 -11.51
N TYR A 142 21.11 -10.03 -10.37
CA TYR A 142 21.49 -8.85 -9.60
C TYR A 142 22.04 -9.23 -8.23
N ASP A 143 22.81 -8.33 -7.65
CA ASP A 143 23.28 -8.48 -6.28
C ASP A 143 22.09 -8.32 -5.32
N ARG A 144 21.80 -9.36 -4.52
CA ARG A 144 20.75 -9.31 -3.50
C ARG A 144 21.02 -8.25 -2.45
N ALA A 145 22.25 -7.76 -2.30
CA ALA A 145 22.51 -6.63 -1.43
C ALA A 145 21.75 -5.35 -1.84
N LEU A 146 21.38 -5.20 -3.13
CA LEU A 146 20.62 -4.06 -3.64
C LEU A 146 19.16 -4.02 -3.15
N VAL A 147 18.64 -5.13 -2.62
CA VAL A 147 17.30 -5.13 -1.98
C VAL A 147 17.36 -4.82 -0.49
N ASN A 148 18.56 -4.70 0.09
CA ASN A 148 18.68 -4.42 1.53
C ASN A 148 18.06 -3.07 1.86
N PRO A 149 17.39 -2.96 3.03
CA PRO A 149 16.86 -1.69 3.45
C PRO A 149 18.00 -0.75 3.82
N HIS A 150 18.02 0.46 3.25
CA HIS A 150 18.86 1.55 3.75
C HIS A 150 18.19 2.28 4.89
N GLN A 151 19.00 2.92 5.74
CA GLN A 151 18.55 3.73 6.86
C GLN A 151 19.28 5.07 6.85
N TRP A 152 18.62 6.10 7.38
CA TRP A 152 19.24 7.40 7.61
C TRP A 152 19.45 7.60 9.11
N ASP A 153 20.68 7.42 9.59
CA ASP A 153 20.98 7.43 11.03
C ASP A 153 20.65 8.76 11.73
N ALA A 154 20.61 9.87 10.98
CA ALA A 154 20.27 11.19 11.51
C ALA A 154 18.77 11.54 11.40
N ALA A 155 17.93 10.63 10.87
CA ALA A 155 16.48 10.83 10.85
C ALA A 155 15.94 10.96 12.30
N PRO A 156 15.10 11.96 12.60
CA PRO A 156 14.53 12.10 13.95
C PRO A 156 13.76 10.85 14.38
N LEU A 157 12.92 10.33 13.49
CA LEU A 157 12.28 9.03 13.65
C LEU A 157 12.24 8.36 12.27
N ASP A 158 12.72 7.12 12.19
CA ASP A 158 12.70 6.30 10.98
C ASP A 158 11.86 5.04 11.22
N ILE A 159 11.23 4.56 10.15
CA ILE A 159 10.58 3.26 10.10
C ILE A 159 11.14 2.51 8.91
N ILE A 160 11.61 1.29 9.13
CA ILE A 160 12.28 0.48 8.10
C ILE A 160 11.50 -0.81 7.94
N ARG A 161 11.06 -1.12 6.72
CA ARG A 161 10.46 -2.42 6.43
C ARG A 161 11.57 -3.46 6.23
N LEU A 162 11.63 -4.43 7.13
CA LEU A 162 12.53 -5.57 6.91
C LEU A 162 12.00 -6.42 5.76
N ARG A 163 12.93 -6.83 4.91
CA ARG A 163 12.66 -7.65 3.73
C ARG A 163 12.19 -9.04 4.13
N LEU A 164 11.31 -9.62 3.33
CA LEU A 164 10.90 -11.01 3.45
C LEU A 164 12.11 -11.93 3.19
N PRO A 165 12.10 -13.17 3.71
CA PRO A 165 13.05 -14.18 3.27
C PRO A 165 12.99 -14.31 1.75
N GLU A 166 14.14 -14.29 1.08
CA GLU A 166 14.26 -14.41 -0.38
C GLU A 166 13.61 -13.27 -1.17
N GLU A 167 13.31 -12.14 -0.53
CA GLU A 167 12.82 -10.96 -1.23
C GLU A 167 13.81 -10.49 -2.29
N ASP A 168 13.24 -10.03 -3.39
CA ASP A 168 13.86 -9.85 -4.68
C ASP A 168 13.11 -8.68 -5.40
N PHE A 169 13.63 -8.13 -6.49
CA PHE A 169 12.98 -6.98 -7.18
C PHE A 169 11.60 -7.28 -7.79
N HIS A 170 11.22 -8.54 -7.89
CA HIS A 170 9.93 -9.01 -8.43
C HIS A 170 8.98 -9.46 -7.32
N THR A 171 9.45 -9.49 -6.08
CA THR A 171 8.68 -9.96 -4.94
C THR A 171 7.53 -9.00 -4.68
N ARG A 172 6.32 -9.55 -4.66
CA ARG A 172 5.11 -8.82 -4.31
C ARG A 172 4.72 -9.20 -2.90
N ILE A 173 4.48 -8.21 -2.06
CA ILE A 173 3.86 -8.44 -0.76
C ILE A 173 2.43 -8.94 -1.02
N GLN A 174 2.06 -10.05 -0.39
CA GLN A 174 0.74 -10.65 -0.52
C GLN A 174 -0.02 -10.56 0.80
N SER A 175 -1.35 -10.50 0.73
CA SER A 175 -2.19 -10.79 1.89
C SER A 175 -1.83 -12.15 2.48
N GLY A 176 -1.70 -12.22 3.80
CA GLY A 176 -1.22 -13.37 4.56
C GLY A 176 0.27 -13.28 4.93
N ASN A 177 1.08 -12.47 4.22
CA ASN A 177 2.47 -12.24 4.60
C ASN A 177 2.57 -11.51 5.94
N THR A 178 3.60 -11.83 6.72
CA THR A 178 3.96 -11.10 7.94
C THR A 178 5.04 -10.08 7.63
N LEU A 179 4.67 -8.81 7.62
CA LEU A 179 5.62 -7.70 7.52
C LEU A 179 6.22 -7.39 8.88
N LYS A 180 7.51 -7.07 8.88
CA LYS A 180 8.27 -6.65 10.06
C LYS A 180 8.78 -5.25 9.82
N PHE A 181 8.60 -4.37 10.78
CA PHE A 181 9.08 -3.00 10.75
C PHE A 181 10.02 -2.76 11.92
N ARG A 182 11.13 -2.08 11.69
CA ARG A 182 12.02 -1.58 12.74
C ARG A 182 11.85 -0.06 12.85
N VAL A 183 11.53 0.43 14.03
CA VAL A 183 11.43 1.87 14.31
C VAL A 183 12.72 2.31 14.99
N LEU A 184 13.33 3.38 14.48
CA LEU A 184 14.55 3.95 15.01
C LEU A 184 14.31 5.42 15.39
N HIS A 185 14.80 5.84 16.55
CA HIS A 185 14.90 7.24 16.97
C HIS A 185 16.38 7.62 16.95
N LEU A 186 16.77 8.53 16.05
CA LEU A 186 18.17 8.95 15.84
C LEU A 186 19.12 7.75 15.66
N GLY A 187 18.75 6.84 14.76
CA GLY A 187 19.54 5.63 14.42
C GLY A 187 19.48 4.51 15.46
N LYS A 188 18.83 4.70 16.62
CA LYS A 188 18.75 3.69 17.69
C LYS A 188 17.36 3.08 17.78
N PRO A 189 17.21 1.79 18.18
CA PRO A 189 15.91 1.17 18.38
C PRO A 189 14.98 1.97 19.29
N ALA A 190 13.80 2.35 18.77
CA ALA A 190 12.78 3.07 19.52
C ALA A 190 11.83 2.08 20.21
N SER A 191 12.21 1.58 21.38
CA SER A 191 11.38 0.67 22.19
C SER A 191 10.11 1.34 22.69
N GLY A 192 8.97 0.64 22.66
CA GLY A 192 7.67 1.15 23.13
C GLY A 192 6.97 2.13 22.19
N ALA A 193 7.56 2.47 21.04
CA ALA A 193 6.94 3.26 19.99
C ALA A 193 5.62 2.61 19.53
N THR A 194 4.60 3.42 19.27
CA THR A 194 3.30 2.93 18.82
C THR A 194 3.31 2.85 17.30
N VAL A 195 3.08 1.67 16.73
CA VAL A 195 3.05 1.46 15.28
C VAL A 195 1.65 1.07 14.86
N LYS A 196 1.09 1.78 13.88
CA LYS A 196 -0.22 1.50 13.27
C LYS A 196 -0.01 1.11 11.81
N LEU A 197 -0.62 0.02 11.37
CA LEU A 197 -0.76 -0.34 9.97
C LEU A 197 -2.23 -0.19 9.57
N GLU A 198 -2.48 0.52 8.48
CA GLU A 198 -3.81 0.75 7.90
C GLU A 198 -3.79 0.37 6.42
N THR A 199 -4.85 -0.28 5.94
CA THR A 199 -5.00 -0.66 4.52
C THR A 199 -5.98 0.26 3.80
N GLU A 200 -5.97 0.19 2.47
CA GLU A 200 -6.83 0.99 1.59
C GLU A 200 -8.33 0.66 1.67
N LYS A 201 -8.83 -0.24 2.52
CA LYS A 201 -10.27 -0.32 2.86
C LYS A 201 -10.55 0.01 4.33
N GLY A 202 -9.57 0.59 5.03
CA GLY A 202 -9.73 1.11 6.38
C GLY A 202 -9.55 0.06 7.49
N TRP A 203 -9.18 -1.18 7.16
CA TRP A 203 -8.70 -2.07 8.22
C TRP A 203 -7.44 -1.49 8.83
N SER A 204 -7.36 -1.50 10.15
CA SER A 204 -6.17 -1.06 10.84
C SER A 204 -5.86 -1.90 12.07
N LYS A 205 -4.57 -1.95 12.41
CA LYS A 205 -4.06 -2.62 13.61
C LYS A 205 -2.94 -1.79 14.21
N THR A 206 -2.92 -1.69 15.53
CA THR A 206 -1.88 -1.00 16.29
C THR A 206 -1.13 -1.98 17.18
N THR A 207 0.18 -1.80 17.30
CA THR A 207 1.05 -2.55 18.21
C THR A 207 2.13 -1.63 18.79
N ARG A 208 2.92 -2.14 19.74
CA ARG A 208 4.10 -1.44 20.26
C ARG A 208 5.36 -2.16 19.85
N THR A 209 6.43 -1.43 19.64
CA THR A 209 7.74 -2.00 19.36
C THR A 209 8.33 -2.69 20.58
N ASP A 210 9.06 -3.78 20.34
CA ASP A 210 9.87 -4.45 21.36
C ASP A 210 11.20 -3.72 21.63
N GLU A 211 12.06 -4.29 22.47
CA GLU A 211 13.37 -3.72 22.84
C GLU A 211 14.29 -3.49 21.62
N GLN A 212 14.12 -4.25 20.54
CA GLN A 212 14.85 -4.05 19.29
C GLN A 212 14.15 -3.07 18.34
N GLY A 213 13.12 -2.36 18.80
CA GLY A 213 12.35 -1.43 17.99
C GLY A 213 11.45 -2.14 16.97
N MET A 214 11.15 -3.43 17.14
CA MET A 214 10.45 -4.22 16.12
C MET A 214 8.93 -4.25 16.32
N ALA A 215 8.19 -4.01 15.24
CA ALA A 215 6.75 -4.24 15.14
C ALA A 215 6.45 -5.27 14.03
N ARG A 216 5.37 -6.03 14.18
CA ARG A 216 5.01 -7.13 13.25
C ARG A 216 3.53 -7.09 12.92
N PHE A 217 3.20 -7.24 11.64
CA PHE A 217 1.82 -7.24 11.14
C PHE A 217 1.64 -8.34 10.11
N GLN A 218 0.60 -9.15 10.25
CA GLN A 218 0.12 -9.95 9.13
C GLN A 218 -0.77 -9.07 8.28
N ILE A 219 -0.43 -8.91 7.00
CA ILE A 219 -1.29 -8.18 6.05
C ILE A 219 -2.53 -9.01 5.81
N ILE A 220 -3.70 -8.41 5.97
CA ILE A 220 -4.96 -9.08 5.67
C ILE A 220 -5.44 -8.70 4.28
N GLN A 221 -6.33 -9.51 3.74
CA GLN A 221 -7.15 -9.10 2.62
C GLN A 221 -8.37 -8.35 3.17
N ASP A 222 -8.52 -7.09 2.80
CA ASP A 222 -9.62 -6.22 3.19
C ASP A 222 -10.52 -5.83 2.01
N SER A 223 -10.11 -6.14 0.78
CA SER A 223 -10.92 -6.04 -0.42
C SER A 223 -11.29 -7.43 -0.94
N PHE A 224 -12.58 -7.65 -1.19
CA PHE A 224 -13.10 -8.84 -1.83
C PHE A 224 -13.71 -8.41 -3.15
N ALA A 225 -13.32 -9.05 -4.26
CA ALA A 225 -13.96 -8.81 -5.55
C ALA A 225 -15.44 -9.20 -5.40
N THR A 226 -16.35 -8.28 -5.68
CA THR A 226 -17.76 -8.59 -5.87
C THR A 226 -17.96 -9.06 -7.30
N ASP A 227 -18.92 -9.96 -7.53
CA ASP A 227 -19.17 -10.53 -8.87
C ASP A 227 -19.42 -9.45 -9.95
N GLU A 228 -19.95 -8.28 -9.56
CA GLU A 228 -20.14 -7.12 -10.45
C GLU A 228 -18.82 -6.55 -11.01
N THR A 229 -17.72 -6.61 -10.25
CA THR A 229 -16.38 -6.21 -10.73
C THR A 229 -15.72 -7.25 -11.61
N ALA A 230 -16.13 -8.52 -11.52
CA ALA A 230 -15.62 -9.59 -12.40
C ALA A 230 -16.24 -9.49 -13.80
N GLU A 231 -17.52 -9.11 -13.91
CA GLU A 231 -18.20 -9.00 -15.21
C GLU A 231 -17.80 -7.74 -16.00
N SER A 232 -17.52 -6.62 -15.34
CA SER A 232 -17.10 -5.37 -16.02
C SER A 232 -15.68 -5.39 -16.60
N GLY A 233 -14.85 -6.36 -16.20
CA GLY A 233 -13.55 -6.64 -16.81
C GLY A 233 -13.63 -7.42 -18.12
N SER A 234 -14.76 -8.11 -18.36
CA SER A 234 -15.03 -8.82 -19.60
C SER A 234 -15.46 -7.79 -20.66
N GLY A 235 -14.46 -7.18 -21.31
CA GLY A 235 -14.70 -6.27 -22.42
C GLY A 235 -15.66 -6.91 -23.42
N LYS A 236 -16.84 -6.29 -23.59
CA LYS A 236 -17.69 -6.53 -24.76
C LYS A 236 -16.77 -6.38 -25.98
N PRO A 237 -16.64 -7.38 -26.87
CA PRO A 237 -15.89 -7.19 -28.09
C PRO A 237 -16.51 -5.99 -28.82
N ASP A 238 -15.69 -4.97 -29.10
CA ASP A 238 -16.10 -3.83 -29.91
C ASP A 238 -16.65 -4.35 -31.24
N ALA A 239 -17.97 -4.22 -31.40
CA ALA A 239 -18.70 -4.61 -32.60
C ALA A 239 -18.31 -3.77 -33.84
N ASP A 240 -17.49 -2.74 -33.65
CA ASP A 240 -17.05 -1.82 -34.71
C ASP A 240 -15.64 -2.10 -35.26
N SER A 241 -15.03 -3.24 -34.90
CA SER A 241 -13.83 -3.71 -35.59
C SER A 241 -14.13 -4.35 -36.96
N VAL A 242 -15.00 -3.71 -37.76
CA VAL A 242 -15.12 -3.97 -39.19
C VAL A 242 -13.86 -3.45 -39.86
N LYS A 243 -12.90 -4.35 -40.08
CA LYS A 243 -11.75 -4.12 -40.96
C LYS A 243 -12.28 -3.72 -42.34
N GLN A 244 -12.23 -2.44 -42.67
CA GLN A 244 -12.16 -1.98 -44.05
C GLN A 244 -10.91 -2.63 -44.68
N GLN A 245 -11.15 -3.70 -45.46
CA GLN A 245 -10.17 -4.21 -46.42
C GLN A 245 -9.84 -3.07 -47.38
N ARG A 246 -8.66 -2.46 -47.20
CA ARG A 246 -8.09 -1.58 -48.21
C ARG A 246 -7.83 -2.42 -49.48
N PRO A 247 -8.24 -1.96 -50.67
CA PRO A 247 -7.95 -2.67 -51.89
C PRO A 247 -6.44 -2.74 -52.13
N PRO A 248 -5.96 -3.81 -52.79
CA PRO A 248 -4.55 -3.98 -53.07
C PRO A 248 -4.06 -2.84 -53.97
N LYS A 249 -2.98 -2.17 -53.55
CA LYS A 249 -2.23 -1.27 -54.41
C LYS A 249 -1.65 -2.09 -55.56
N SER A 250 -2.04 -1.77 -56.78
CA SER A 250 -1.40 -2.24 -57.99
C SER A 250 0.08 -1.87 -57.96
N TRP A 251 0.94 -2.88 -57.98
CA TRP A 251 2.36 -2.72 -58.20
C TRP A 251 2.60 -2.60 -59.70
N GLY A 252 3.07 -1.43 -60.12
CA GLY A 252 3.70 -1.25 -61.43
C GLY A 252 5.09 -1.88 -61.44
N ASN A 253 5.36 -2.63 -62.50
CA ASN A 253 6.64 -3.26 -62.85
C ASN A 253 7.82 -2.31 -62.66
N LYS A 254 8.85 -2.77 -61.93
CA LYS A 254 10.25 -2.62 -62.33
C LYS A 254 11.03 -3.87 -61.95
N GLN A 255 11.44 -4.58 -63.01
CA GLN A 255 12.43 -5.63 -63.01
C GLN A 255 13.82 -5.06 -62.70
N ALA A 256 14.62 -5.86 -61.98
CA ALA A 256 16.07 -6.10 -62.09
C ALA A 256 16.61 -6.35 -60.67
N GLU A 257 16.67 -7.61 -60.23
CA GLU A 257 17.83 -8.50 -60.41
C GLU A 257 18.83 -8.34 -59.24
N ASN A 258 18.62 -9.17 -58.21
CA ASN A 258 19.68 -9.89 -57.48
C ASN A 258 19.05 -10.85 -56.45
N GLN A 259 18.89 -12.11 -56.88
CA GLN A 259 18.94 -13.32 -56.05
C GLN A 259 20.39 -13.46 -55.52
N GLU A 260 20.75 -13.99 -54.36
CA GLU A 260 20.27 -15.17 -53.65
C GLU A 260 21.00 -15.24 -52.28
N HIS A 261 20.28 -15.33 -51.15
CA HIS A 261 20.33 -16.51 -50.26
C HIS A 261 19.44 -16.34 -49.02
N ASN A 262 18.50 -17.28 -48.92
CA ASN A 262 17.49 -17.49 -47.90
C ASN A 262 18.07 -17.88 -46.53
N ALA A 263 17.46 -17.35 -45.46
CA ALA A 263 17.04 -18.15 -44.31
C ALA A 263 15.68 -17.63 -43.83
N ASP A 264 14.68 -18.43 -44.14
CA ASP A 264 13.25 -18.22 -44.00
C ASP A 264 12.81 -18.55 -42.56
N HIS A 265 12.40 -17.53 -41.81
CA HIS A 265 11.71 -17.72 -40.53
C HIS A 265 10.29 -17.16 -40.65
N GLY A 266 9.37 -18.08 -40.93
CA GLY A 266 7.94 -17.85 -41.02
C GLY A 266 7.39 -17.08 -39.83
N SER A 267 6.91 -15.88 -40.10
CA SER A 267 6.06 -15.10 -39.20
C SER A 267 4.70 -15.78 -39.09
N GLN A 268 4.58 -16.74 -38.17
CA GLN A 268 3.29 -17.23 -37.71
C GLN A 268 2.56 -16.08 -37.02
N GLN A 269 1.56 -15.57 -37.74
CA GLN A 269 0.57 -14.63 -37.28
C GLN A 269 -0.23 -15.29 -36.15
N ARG A 270 0.23 -15.14 -34.91
CA ARG A 270 -0.48 -15.60 -33.70
C ARG A 270 -1.79 -14.82 -33.58
N GLU A 271 -2.89 -15.49 -33.89
CA GLU A 271 -4.23 -15.06 -33.55
C GLU A 271 -4.30 -14.78 -32.04
N GLY A 272 -4.67 -13.54 -31.71
CA GLY A 272 -4.77 -13.05 -30.35
C GLY A 272 -5.87 -13.78 -29.59
N ARG A 273 -5.49 -14.82 -28.86
CA ARG A 273 -6.17 -15.15 -27.60
C ARG A 273 -5.98 -13.95 -26.67
N GLY A 274 -6.97 -13.08 -26.62
CA GLY A 274 -7.12 -12.08 -25.58
C GLY A 274 -7.29 -12.80 -24.25
N GLY A 275 -6.16 -13.21 -23.66
CA GLY A 275 -6.11 -13.59 -22.27
C GLY A 275 -6.51 -12.35 -21.48
N GLU A 276 -7.69 -12.41 -20.86
CA GLU A 276 -8.17 -11.44 -19.90
C GLU A 276 -7.13 -11.34 -18.80
N HIS A 277 -6.22 -10.38 -18.93
CA HIS A 277 -5.24 -10.06 -17.91
C HIS A 277 -6.04 -9.53 -16.72
N GLN A 278 -6.43 -10.44 -15.82
CA GLN A 278 -6.93 -10.08 -14.50
C GLN A 278 -5.92 -9.10 -13.91
N ARG A 279 -6.29 -7.82 -13.94
CA ARG A 279 -5.48 -6.76 -13.37
C ARG A 279 -5.38 -7.10 -11.90
N HIS A 280 -4.19 -7.48 -11.46
CA HIS A 280 -3.94 -7.71 -10.05
C HIS A 280 -4.30 -6.42 -9.32
N ASN A 281 -5.30 -6.48 -8.44
CA ASN A 281 -5.62 -5.37 -7.56
C ASN A 281 -4.44 -5.22 -6.59
N ASN A 282 -3.65 -4.17 -6.82
CA ASN A 282 -2.60 -3.74 -5.92
C ASN A 282 -3.24 -2.74 -4.95
N ASP A 283 -3.52 -3.19 -3.74
CA ASP A 283 -4.03 -2.33 -2.68
C ASP A 283 -2.86 -1.67 -1.94
N ARG A 284 -3.11 -0.50 -1.36
CA ARG A 284 -2.11 0.25 -0.58
C ARG A 284 -2.27 -0.02 0.91
N PHE A 285 -1.16 0.11 1.63
CA PHE A 285 -1.17 0.27 3.08
C PHE A 285 -0.36 1.49 3.49
N LEU A 286 -0.71 2.08 4.63
CA LEU A 286 0.01 3.12 5.33
C LEU A 286 0.48 2.54 6.66
N VAL A 287 1.79 2.59 6.91
CA VAL A 287 2.34 2.27 8.22
C VAL A 287 2.86 3.57 8.84
N SER A 288 2.47 3.82 10.08
CA SER A 288 2.89 4.97 10.85
C SER A 288 3.45 4.54 12.20
N ALA A 289 4.43 5.27 12.70
CA ALA A 289 4.95 5.11 14.04
C ALA A 289 4.95 6.45 14.78
N THR A 290 4.63 6.42 16.07
CA THR A 290 4.75 7.56 16.97
C THR A 290 5.60 7.21 18.18
N PHE A 291 6.38 8.19 18.63
CA PHE A 291 7.27 8.05 19.78
C PHE A 291 7.34 9.39 20.51
N SER A 292 7.33 9.37 21.84
CA SER A 292 7.37 10.59 22.66
C SER A 292 8.59 10.55 23.56
N SER A 293 9.30 11.66 23.65
CA SER A 293 10.46 11.85 24.52
C SER A 293 10.22 13.00 25.49
N PRO A 294 10.62 12.89 26.78
CA PRO A 294 10.48 13.96 27.78
C PRO A 294 11.55 15.05 27.63
N ASP A 295 12.06 15.27 26.41
CA ASP A 295 13.11 16.24 26.13
C ASP A 295 12.57 17.67 26.29
N VAL A 296 13.37 18.52 26.93
CA VAL A 296 13.11 19.95 27.14
C VAL A 296 14.03 20.78 26.26
N GLY A 297 13.55 21.92 25.76
CA GLY A 297 14.36 22.81 24.92
C GLY A 297 13.60 24.04 24.46
N GLU A 298 14.13 24.71 23.44
CA GLU A 298 13.53 25.89 22.83
C GLU A 298 13.56 25.79 21.30
N LEU A 299 12.47 26.18 20.64
CA LEU A 299 12.39 26.37 19.19
C LEU A 299 11.99 27.83 18.93
N ASP A 300 12.82 28.58 18.20
CA ASP A 300 12.60 30.00 17.91
C ASP A 300 12.31 30.84 19.18
N GLY A 301 13.04 30.55 20.27
CA GLY A 301 12.90 31.22 21.57
C GLY A 301 11.65 30.84 22.37
N LYS A 302 10.87 29.85 21.91
CA LYS A 302 9.70 29.33 22.63
C LYS A 302 10.03 27.98 23.28
N PRO A 303 9.80 27.82 24.60
CA PRO A 303 10.15 26.59 25.29
C PRO A 303 9.17 25.44 25.00
N TYR A 304 9.71 24.23 24.97
CA TYR A 304 8.96 22.97 24.95
C TYR A 304 9.42 22.04 26.08
N ARG A 305 8.54 21.12 26.49
CA ARG A 305 8.75 20.18 27.59
C ARG A 305 8.65 18.71 27.18
N GLN A 306 8.31 18.47 25.93
CA GLN A 306 8.13 17.16 25.35
C GLN A 306 8.36 17.28 23.84
N VAL A 307 8.87 16.21 23.24
CA VAL A 307 8.99 16.08 21.79
C VAL A 307 8.17 14.86 21.36
N ASP A 308 7.22 15.08 20.47
CA ASP A 308 6.41 14.03 19.85
C ASP A 308 6.89 13.80 18.42
N TYR A 309 7.39 12.61 18.17
CA TYR A 309 7.88 12.18 16.87
C TYR A 309 6.81 11.37 16.17
N SER A 310 6.65 11.59 14.86
CA SER A 310 5.86 10.74 14.00
C SER A 310 6.61 10.46 12.70
N VAL A 311 6.44 9.24 12.17
CA VAL A 311 6.92 8.86 10.84
C VAL A 311 5.85 8.03 10.15
N ALA A 312 5.65 8.24 8.85
CA ALA A 312 4.75 7.39 8.07
C ALA A 312 5.33 7.08 6.68
N MET A 313 5.06 5.85 6.22
CA MET A 313 5.38 5.41 4.86
C MET A 313 4.23 4.63 4.25
N THR A 314 4.11 4.69 2.93
CA THR A 314 3.16 3.89 2.17
C THR A 314 3.84 2.66 1.58
N GLY A 315 3.05 1.60 1.38
CA GLY A 315 3.46 0.40 0.67
C GLY A 315 2.30 -0.17 -0.13
N ARG A 316 2.59 -1.22 -0.90
CA ARG A 316 1.61 -1.91 -1.74
C ARG A 316 1.61 -3.40 -1.43
N TYR A 317 0.46 -4.03 -1.57
CA TYR A 317 0.30 -5.48 -1.50
C TYR A 317 -0.71 -5.96 -2.53
N THR A 318 -0.59 -7.22 -2.93
CA THR A 318 -1.56 -7.90 -3.76
C THR A 318 -2.47 -8.77 -2.90
N VAL A 319 -3.77 -8.75 -3.21
CA VAL A 319 -4.74 -9.67 -2.62
C VAL A 319 -4.54 -11.09 -3.14
N ASN A 320 -4.59 -12.08 -2.24
CA ASN A 320 -4.52 -13.48 -2.60
C ASN A 320 -5.92 -14.01 -2.99
N ILE A 321 -6.26 -13.84 -4.26
CA ILE A 321 -7.57 -14.23 -4.82
C ILE A 321 -7.83 -15.75 -4.67
N GLN A 322 -6.78 -16.59 -4.65
CA GLN A 322 -6.95 -18.04 -4.56
C GLN A 322 -7.48 -18.49 -3.19
N ALA A 323 -7.08 -17.81 -2.11
CA ALA A 323 -7.57 -18.12 -0.77
C ALA A 323 -9.08 -17.86 -0.64
N ALA A 324 -9.58 -16.78 -1.25
CA ALA A 324 -11.00 -16.43 -1.21
C ALA A 324 -11.90 -17.48 -1.89
N LYS A 325 -11.49 -17.99 -3.05
CA LYS A 325 -12.27 -19.01 -3.80
C LYS A 325 -12.41 -20.33 -3.02
N GLY A 326 -11.33 -20.78 -2.36
CA GLY A 326 -11.38 -22.00 -1.57
C GLY A 326 -12.30 -21.91 -0.35
N THR A 327 -12.39 -20.74 0.30
CA THR A 327 -13.22 -20.58 1.50
C THR A 327 -14.72 -20.60 1.22
N SER A 328 -15.19 -19.97 0.14
CA SER A 328 -16.62 -19.99 -0.20
C SER A 328 -17.06 -21.38 -0.64
N GLU A 329 -16.26 -22.07 -1.45
CA GLU A 329 -16.53 -23.47 -1.84
C GLU A 329 -16.56 -24.40 -0.63
N ALA A 330 -15.56 -24.31 0.27
CA ALA A 330 -15.54 -25.12 1.49
C ALA A 330 -16.75 -24.84 2.40
N LEU A 331 -17.17 -23.58 2.51
CA LEU A 331 -18.35 -23.21 3.30
C LEU A 331 -19.64 -23.76 2.67
N MET A 332 -19.75 -23.71 1.33
CA MET A 332 -20.86 -24.32 0.58
C MET A 332 -20.89 -25.84 0.76
N PHE A 333 -19.75 -26.53 0.66
CA PHE A 333 -19.69 -27.97 0.88
C PHE A 333 -20.00 -28.35 2.33
N SER A 334 -19.51 -27.58 3.31
CA SER A 334 -19.78 -27.84 4.72
C SER A 334 -21.26 -27.65 5.06
N SER A 335 -21.88 -26.55 4.59
CA SER A 335 -23.30 -26.28 4.80
C SER A 335 -24.20 -27.32 4.12
N ALA A 336 -23.87 -27.74 2.89
CA ALA A 336 -24.56 -28.85 2.23
C ALA A 336 -24.41 -30.17 3.01
N GLY A 337 -23.23 -30.45 3.57
CA GLY A 337 -22.98 -31.58 4.46
C GLY A 337 -23.85 -31.55 5.72
N PHE A 338 -23.94 -30.41 6.41
CA PHE A 338 -24.78 -30.27 7.60
C PHE A 338 -26.28 -30.41 7.28
N LEU A 339 -26.75 -29.85 6.17
CA LEU A 339 -28.14 -30.00 5.73
C LEU A 339 -28.49 -31.45 5.42
N THR A 340 -27.63 -32.15 4.67
CA THR A 340 -27.86 -33.56 4.32
C THR A 340 -27.86 -34.46 5.56
N LEU A 341 -26.96 -34.22 6.52
CA LEU A 341 -26.95 -34.92 7.81
C LEU A 341 -28.21 -34.62 8.63
N GLY A 342 -28.65 -33.36 8.69
CA GLY A 342 -29.86 -32.95 9.39
C GLY A 342 -31.13 -33.60 8.83
N VAL A 343 -31.30 -33.58 7.50
CA VAL A 343 -32.43 -34.24 6.81
C VAL A 343 -32.39 -35.75 7.01
N SER A 344 -31.22 -36.38 6.88
CA SER A 344 -31.05 -37.82 7.09
C SER A 344 -31.43 -38.22 8.51
N ALA A 345 -30.99 -37.45 9.51
CA ALA A 345 -31.34 -37.67 10.92
C ALA A 345 -32.84 -37.48 11.19
N ALA A 346 -33.48 -36.47 10.58
CA ALA A 346 -34.91 -36.24 10.71
C ALA A 346 -35.74 -37.39 10.10
N LEU A 347 -35.37 -37.84 8.90
CA LEU A 347 -36.00 -38.99 8.24
C LEU A 347 -35.80 -40.28 9.05
N TYR A 348 -34.59 -40.49 9.59
CA TYR A 348 -34.29 -41.63 10.46
C TYR A 348 -35.16 -41.62 11.73
N ARG A 349 -35.31 -40.46 12.39
CA ARG A 349 -36.22 -40.31 13.55
C ARG A 349 -37.68 -40.59 13.18
N ARG A 350 -38.16 -40.05 12.06
CA ARG A 350 -39.54 -40.25 11.59
C ARG A 350 -39.87 -41.73 11.37
N ARG A 351 -38.92 -42.53 10.86
CA ARG A 351 -39.08 -43.99 10.68
C ARG A 351 -39.11 -44.77 12.00
N ARG A 352 -38.61 -44.21 13.09
CA ARG A 352 -38.51 -44.87 14.42
C ARG A 352 -39.67 -44.52 15.36
N ILE A 353 -40.49 -43.52 15.02
CA ILE A 353 -41.75 -43.26 15.72
C ILE A 353 -42.70 -44.42 15.37
N LYS A 354 -42.75 -45.42 16.24
CA LYS A 354 -43.74 -46.49 16.12
C LYS A 354 -45.13 -45.86 16.29
N PRO A 355 -46.11 -46.15 15.41
CA PRO A 355 -47.48 -45.69 15.62
C PRO A 355 -47.95 -46.18 16.99
N PHE A 356 -48.68 -45.32 17.71
CA PHE A 356 -49.25 -45.66 19.00
C PHE A 356 -50.15 -46.88 18.80
N LYS A 357 -49.75 -48.03 19.36
CA LYS A 357 -50.58 -49.23 19.31
C LYS A 357 -51.53 -49.13 20.49
N GLU A 358 -52.78 -48.77 20.23
CA GLU A 358 -53.83 -48.76 21.23
C GLU A 358 -54.01 -50.21 21.72
N ILE A 359 -53.72 -50.44 23.00
CA ILE A 359 -53.96 -51.72 23.65
C ILE A 359 -55.32 -51.56 24.33
N SER A 360 -56.36 -52.13 23.73
CA SER A 360 -57.64 -52.28 24.42
C SER A 360 -57.47 -53.38 25.49
N PHE A 361 -57.63 -53.00 26.75
CA PHE A 361 -57.72 -53.97 27.84
C PHE A 361 -59.16 -54.45 27.91
N ASP A 362 -59.35 -55.76 27.78
CA ASP A 362 -60.63 -56.42 27.98
C ASP A 362 -60.67 -56.84 29.46
N GLU A 363 -61.39 -56.08 30.28
CA GLU A 363 -61.59 -56.39 31.69
C GLU A 363 -62.74 -57.40 31.80
N HIS A 364 -62.40 -58.68 31.95
CA HIS A 364 -63.33 -59.78 32.16
C HIS A 364 -63.25 -60.35 33.58
#